data_AF-A0A1C4C825-F1
#
_entry.id   AF-A0A1C4C825-F1
#
_cell.length_a   1.000
_cell.length_b   1.000
_cell.length_c   1.000
_cell.angle_alpha   90.00
_cell.angle_beta   90.00
_cell.angle_gamma   90.00
#
_symmetry.space_group_name_H-M   'P 1'
#
loop_
_entity.id
_entity.type
_entity.pdbx_description
1 polymer ?
#
loop_
_entity_poly.entity_id
_entity_poly.type
_entity_poly.pdbx_seq_one_letter_code
_entity_poly.pdbx_strand_id
1 'polypeptide(L)'
;MSYSWQLQAANGNNNQVKRSDAIILNSRAVINYARPELFYGQSDWFAGPADIWNPNKGFLIQSNNPVSYSKNFPTTGANGLSFDLLIEGDVDGLIWDPVTHEGITATATRTVAYPRSNSNWWWLPPEEDGKIVIRVKLTGPEAKTQWENDNPRPIRVPKLPQTFELVGRDSLGNHVIKYGFVLQKWFVNRGNIYDFSPNQMSWCNSLGYRLSQVKDLTNHACNRKNSFVFNCSDGVDGAKPASSNDNGYQRQIGAGLFTEWGEIDFYRDGGFKYNPYTTSEIYHSPGTARDGAYYIVYSDFGSVHVPFNNGNNATPAVCVTP
;
A
#
# COMPACT_ATOMS: atom_id res chain seq x y z
N MET A 1 22.00 3.68 -54.22
CA MET A 1 22.86 2.48 -54.14
C MET A 1 22.01 1.34 -53.57
N SER A 2 21.65 0.38 -54.42
CA SER A 2 20.94 -0.84 -54.04
C SER A 2 21.96 -1.95 -53.80
N TYR A 3 21.79 -2.76 -52.76
CA TYR A 3 22.40 -4.08 -52.71
C TYR A 3 21.36 -5.12 -52.30
N SER A 4 20.95 -5.87 -53.32
CA SER A 4 20.26 -7.16 -53.25
C SER A 4 21.26 -8.20 -52.75
N TRP A 5 20.88 -8.98 -51.74
CA TRP A 5 21.64 -10.17 -51.35
C TRP A 5 20.90 -11.42 -51.82
N GLN A 6 21.50 -12.07 -52.82
CA GLN A 6 21.13 -13.41 -53.27
C GLN A 6 21.56 -14.44 -52.21
N LEU A 7 20.64 -15.30 -51.81
CA LEU A 7 20.94 -16.52 -51.07
C LEU A 7 21.44 -17.58 -52.05
N GLN A 8 22.73 -17.91 -52.01
CA GLN A 8 23.25 -19.13 -52.61
C GLN A 8 23.03 -20.30 -51.63
N ALA A 9 22.22 -21.27 -52.05
CA ALA A 9 22.08 -22.54 -51.36
C ALA A 9 23.28 -23.43 -51.67
N ALA A 10 24.09 -23.72 -50.65
CA ALA A 10 25.09 -24.78 -50.72
C ALA A 10 24.39 -26.14 -50.55
N ASN A 11 24.37 -26.93 -51.62
CA ASN A 11 23.99 -28.33 -51.61
C ASN A 11 25.07 -29.13 -50.85
N GLY A 12 24.75 -29.55 -49.64
CA GLY A 12 25.57 -30.46 -48.84
C GLY A 12 24.68 -31.58 -48.31
N ASN A 13 24.77 -32.76 -48.92
CA ASN A 13 24.25 -34.02 -48.40
C ASN A 13 24.91 -34.28 -47.04
N ASN A 14 24.13 -34.19 -45.95
CA ASN A 14 24.31 -34.99 -44.74
C ASN A 14 23.07 -34.85 -43.85
N ASN A 15 22.49 -35.99 -43.49
CA ASN A 15 21.37 -36.14 -42.56
C ASN A 15 21.74 -35.67 -41.15
N GLN A 16 21.73 -34.37 -40.91
CA GLN A 16 21.67 -33.82 -39.56
C GLN A 16 20.51 -32.85 -39.47
N VAL A 17 19.59 -33.18 -38.57
CA VAL A 17 18.49 -32.33 -38.13
C VAL A 17 19.08 -30.98 -37.73
N LYS A 18 18.92 -29.96 -38.57
CA LYS A 18 19.18 -28.57 -38.20
C LYS A 18 18.11 -28.16 -37.20
N ARG A 19 18.36 -28.45 -35.91
CA ARG A 19 17.68 -27.74 -34.82
C ARG A 19 18.03 -26.28 -35.01
N SER A 20 17.02 -25.49 -35.37
CA SER A 20 17.09 -24.06 -35.20
C SER A 20 17.04 -23.84 -33.69
N ASP A 21 18.21 -23.81 -33.06
CA ASP A 21 18.32 -23.33 -31.69
C ASP A 21 17.96 -21.84 -31.76
N ALA A 22 16.67 -21.57 -31.54
CA ALA A 22 16.21 -20.24 -31.24
C ALA A 22 17.03 -19.78 -30.04
N ILE A 23 17.86 -18.75 -30.24
CA ILE A 23 18.45 -18.00 -29.14
C ILE A 23 17.25 -17.38 -28.43
N ILE A 24 16.74 -18.09 -27.42
CA ILE A 24 15.81 -17.50 -26.45
C ILE A 24 16.66 -16.45 -25.75
N LEU A 25 16.53 -15.21 -26.20
CA LEU A 25 16.93 -14.04 -25.43
C LEU A 25 16.21 -14.20 -24.10
N ASN A 26 16.96 -14.66 -23.08
CA ASN A 26 16.47 -14.74 -21.72
C ASN A 26 15.99 -13.35 -21.36
N SER A 27 14.67 -13.12 -21.37
CA SER A 27 14.12 -11.82 -21.06
C SER A 27 14.52 -11.53 -19.63
N ARG A 28 15.35 -10.50 -19.42
CA ARG A 28 15.67 -10.06 -18.07
C ARG A 28 14.35 -9.80 -17.36
N ALA A 29 14.13 -10.48 -16.25
CA ALA A 29 12.93 -10.27 -15.45
C ALA A 29 12.89 -8.80 -14.97
N VAL A 30 11.76 -8.12 -15.17
CA VAL A 30 11.57 -6.71 -14.79
C VAL A 30 10.33 -6.58 -13.93
N ILE A 31 10.44 -5.85 -12.81
CA ILE A 31 9.28 -5.43 -12.00
C ILE A 31 8.81 -4.09 -12.53
N ASN A 32 7.58 -4.04 -13.01
CA ASN A 32 6.97 -2.82 -13.53
C ASN A 32 5.97 -2.19 -12.56
N TYR A 33 5.35 -3.00 -11.70
CA TYR A 33 4.32 -2.53 -10.78
C TYR A 33 4.41 -3.20 -9.41
N ALA A 34 4.04 -2.45 -8.38
CA ALA A 34 3.75 -2.95 -7.04
C ALA A 34 2.26 -2.72 -6.77
N ARG A 35 1.52 -3.83 -6.63
CA ARG A 35 0.07 -3.86 -6.63
C ARG A 35 -0.48 -4.08 -5.22
N PRO A 36 -1.02 -3.04 -4.57
CA PRO A 36 -1.91 -3.21 -3.43
C PRO A 36 -3.31 -3.61 -3.93
N GLU A 37 -4.30 -3.44 -3.07
CA GLU A 37 -5.73 -3.44 -3.37
C GLU A 37 -6.05 -2.42 -4.50
N LEU A 38 -6.89 -2.78 -5.48
CA LEU A 38 -7.19 -1.93 -6.66
C LEU A 38 -8.60 -1.33 -6.70
N PHE A 39 -9.56 -1.84 -5.94
CA PHE A 39 -11.00 -1.67 -6.09
C PHE A 39 -11.42 -0.23 -6.37
N TYR A 40 -11.16 0.71 -5.46
CA TYR A 40 -11.49 2.10 -5.71
C TYR A 40 -10.55 2.77 -6.69
N GLY A 41 -9.27 2.36 -6.71
CA GLY A 41 -8.26 2.92 -7.61
C GLY A 41 -8.52 2.65 -9.10
N GLN A 42 -9.52 1.82 -9.44
CA GLN A 42 -9.99 1.61 -10.81
C GLN A 42 -10.89 2.75 -11.33
N SER A 43 -11.50 3.50 -10.42
CA SER A 43 -12.36 4.63 -10.74
C SER A 43 -11.56 5.92 -10.86
N ASP A 44 -11.88 6.76 -11.84
CA ASP A 44 -11.23 8.07 -12.05
C ASP A 44 -11.27 8.98 -10.81
N TRP A 45 -12.26 8.76 -9.92
CA TRP A 45 -12.39 9.50 -8.67
C TRP A 45 -11.28 9.20 -7.66
N PHE A 46 -10.73 7.99 -7.65
CA PHE A 46 -9.69 7.59 -6.68
C PHE A 46 -8.38 7.18 -7.35
N ALA A 47 -8.36 7.06 -8.68
CA ALA A 47 -7.15 6.83 -9.44
C ALA A 47 -6.13 7.95 -9.20
N GLY A 48 -4.87 7.56 -9.04
CA GLY A 48 -3.75 8.47 -9.01
C GLY A 48 -3.38 9.01 -10.40
N PRO A 49 -2.44 9.96 -10.48
CA PRO A 49 -1.82 10.35 -11.73
C PRO A 49 -1.24 9.14 -12.48
N ALA A 50 -1.32 9.13 -13.82
CA ALA A 50 -0.94 7.98 -14.64
C ALA A 50 0.55 7.61 -14.57
N ASP A 51 1.41 8.53 -14.14
CA ASP A 51 2.83 8.31 -13.87
C ASP A 51 3.11 7.66 -12.50
N ILE A 52 2.10 7.63 -11.63
CA ILE A 52 2.17 7.03 -10.28
C ILE A 52 1.33 5.75 -10.20
N TRP A 53 0.12 5.75 -10.77
CA TRP A 53 -0.89 4.71 -10.59
C TRP A 53 -1.45 4.23 -11.93
N ASN A 54 -1.51 2.91 -12.08
CA ASN A 54 -2.23 2.24 -13.14
C ASN A 54 -3.49 1.56 -12.57
N PRO A 55 -4.70 1.92 -13.02
CA PRO A 55 -5.97 1.33 -12.55
C PRO A 55 -6.03 -0.20 -12.53
N ASN A 56 -5.36 -0.87 -13.47
CA ASN A 56 -5.40 -2.33 -13.60
C ASN A 56 -4.21 -3.04 -12.94
N LYS A 57 -3.13 -2.31 -12.62
CA LYS A 57 -1.85 -2.90 -12.20
C LYS A 57 -1.30 -2.40 -10.87
N GLY A 58 -1.75 -1.24 -10.38
CA GLY A 58 -1.28 -0.63 -9.13
C GLY A 58 -0.20 0.42 -9.35
N PHE A 59 0.70 0.59 -8.38
CA PHE A 59 1.73 1.62 -8.43
C PHE A 59 2.84 1.29 -9.42
N LEU A 60 3.23 2.28 -10.23
CA LEU A 60 4.41 2.19 -11.08
C LEU A 60 5.67 2.24 -10.22
N ILE A 61 6.67 1.43 -10.54
CA ILE A 61 7.99 1.54 -9.92
C ILE A 61 8.63 2.87 -10.35
N GLN A 62 8.95 3.72 -9.37
CA GLN A 62 9.48 5.05 -9.61
C GLN A 62 11.01 5.04 -9.78
N SER A 63 11.71 4.10 -9.14
CA SER A 63 13.17 3.99 -9.25
C SER A 63 13.69 2.61 -8.86
N ASN A 64 14.65 2.08 -9.63
CA ASN A 64 15.44 0.91 -9.26
C ASN A 64 16.79 1.27 -8.61
N ASN A 65 17.08 2.57 -8.47
CA ASN A 65 18.27 3.06 -7.79
C ASN A 65 18.03 3.12 -6.27
N PRO A 66 18.86 2.46 -5.44
CA PRO A 66 18.71 2.46 -3.99
C PRO A 66 18.60 3.84 -3.33
N VAL A 67 19.28 4.87 -3.85
CA VAL A 67 19.19 6.24 -3.29
C VAL A 67 17.82 6.90 -3.49
N SER A 68 16.93 6.28 -4.26
CA SER A 68 15.60 6.81 -4.58
C SER A 68 14.47 5.81 -4.28
N TYR A 69 14.73 4.76 -3.49
CA TYR A 69 13.69 3.83 -3.05
C TYR A 69 12.58 4.47 -2.21
N SER A 70 12.82 5.64 -1.62
CA SER A 70 11.77 6.41 -0.92
C SER A 70 10.64 6.92 -1.82
N LYS A 71 10.82 6.85 -3.15
CA LYS A 71 9.78 7.17 -4.13
C LYS A 71 8.90 5.96 -4.47
N ASN A 72 9.30 4.75 -4.10
CA ASN A 72 8.53 3.54 -4.40
C ASN A 72 7.52 3.25 -3.30
N PHE A 73 6.39 2.67 -3.68
CA PHE A 73 5.42 2.11 -2.75
C PHE A 73 5.98 0.82 -2.10
N PRO A 74 5.71 0.53 -0.83
CA PRO A 74 5.03 1.38 0.13
C PRO A 74 5.98 2.31 0.89
N THR A 75 5.45 3.45 1.34
CA THR A 75 6.10 4.29 2.37
C THR A 75 5.44 4.17 3.74
N THR A 76 4.26 3.55 3.79
CA THR A 76 3.53 3.25 5.01
C THR A 76 3.37 1.74 5.18
N GLY A 77 3.29 1.24 6.41
CA GLY A 77 3.07 -0.19 6.62
C GLY A 77 2.36 -0.50 7.92
N ALA A 78 1.77 -1.69 7.99
CA ALA A 78 1.23 -2.27 9.21
C ALA A 78 1.39 -3.79 9.14
N ASN A 79 1.27 -4.45 10.29
CA ASN A 79 1.31 -5.91 10.34
C ASN A 79 0.20 -6.48 9.47
N GLY A 80 0.49 -7.53 8.69
CA GLY A 80 -0.50 -8.24 7.88
C GLY A 80 -0.86 -7.59 6.54
N LEU A 81 -0.32 -6.39 6.23
CA LEU A 81 -0.46 -5.82 4.89
C LEU A 81 0.40 -6.58 3.88
N SER A 82 -0.07 -6.64 2.64
CA SER A 82 0.66 -7.31 1.56
C SER A 82 0.40 -6.68 0.20
N PHE A 83 1.34 -6.82 -0.71
CA PHE A 83 1.22 -6.35 -2.09
C PHE A 83 1.89 -7.31 -3.05
N ASP A 84 1.48 -7.29 -4.30
CA ASP A 84 2.02 -8.16 -5.35
C ASP A 84 3.01 -7.39 -6.22
N LEU A 85 4.19 -7.94 -6.44
CA LEU A 85 5.11 -7.47 -7.48
C LEU A 85 4.73 -8.14 -8.80
N LEU A 86 4.45 -7.32 -9.81
CA LEU A 86 4.13 -7.77 -11.17
C LEU A 86 5.42 -7.80 -11.97
N ILE A 87 5.85 -9.01 -12.31
CA ILE A 87 7.10 -9.27 -13.00
C ILE A 87 6.81 -9.69 -14.45
N GLU A 88 7.47 -9.04 -15.38
CA GLU A 88 7.55 -9.47 -16.78
C GLU A 88 8.84 -10.27 -16.97
N GLY A 89 8.73 -11.51 -17.46
CA GLY A 89 9.84 -12.44 -17.61
C GLY A 89 9.67 -13.69 -16.75
N ASP A 90 10.64 -14.60 -16.84
CA ASP A 90 10.60 -15.83 -16.05
C ASP A 90 11.05 -15.57 -14.60
N VAL A 91 10.22 -15.99 -13.66
CA VAL A 91 10.44 -15.89 -12.21
C VAL A 91 10.47 -17.26 -11.55
N ASP A 92 10.41 -18.32 -12.35
CA ASP A 92 10.45 -19.68 -11.86
C ASP A 92 11.83 -19.99 -11.29
N GLY A 93 11.83 -20.62 -10.11
CA GLY A 93 13.05 -20.95 -9.39
C GLY A 93 13.74 -19.77 -8.69
N LEU A 94 13.16 -18.56 -8.69
CA LEU A 94 13.69 -17.46 -7.89
C LEU A 94 13.47 -17.69 -6.38
N ILE A 95 14.56 -17.58 -5.63
CA ILE A 95 14.61 -17.68 -4.18
C ILE A 95 14.67 -16.27 -3.58
N TRP A 96 13.86 -16.02 -2.55
CA TRP A 96 13.75 -14.72 -1.91
C TRP A 96 13.96 -14.87 -0.40
N ASP A 97 15.04 -14.26 0.10
CA ASP A 97 15.28 -14.23 1.54
C ASP A 97 14.43 -13.11 2.19
N PRO A 98 13.86 -13.36 3.38
CA PRO A 98 13.15 -12.33 4.12
C PRO A 98 14.12 -11.24 4.60
N VAL A 99 13.66 -9.99 4.61
CA VAL A 99 14.45 -8.83 5.03
C VAL A 99 13.84 -8.24 6.30
N THR A 100 14.64 -8.12 7.36
CA THR A 100 14.18 -7.68 8.67
C THR A 100 14.94 -6.46 9.16
N HIS A 101 14.21 -5.37 9.45
CA HIS A 101 14.74 -4.16 10.05
C HIS A 101 13.79 -3.66 11.13
N GLU A 102 14.33 -3.26 12.29
CA GLU A 102 13.54 -2.65 13.37
C GLU A 102 12.31 -3.48 13.83
N GLY A 103 12.36 -4.80 13.65
CA GLY A 103 11.28 -5.71 14.02
C GLY A 103 10.16 -5.83 12.99
N ILE A 104 10.34 -5.22 11.82
CA ILE A 104 9.51 -5.40 10.64
C ILE A 104 10.23 -6.35 9.69
N THR A 105 9.55 -7.37 9.22
CA THR A 105 10.00 -8.36 8.24
C THR A 105 9.18 -8.24 6.98
N ALA A 106 9.84 -8.07 5.84
CA ALA A 106 9.23 -8.21 4.52
C ALA A 106 9.56 -9.60 3.95
N THR A 107 8.52 -10.41 3.70
CA THR A 107 8.65 -11.76 3.13
C THR A 107 8.06 -11.79 1.74
N ALA A 108 8.87 -12.10 0.74
CA ALA A 108 8.43 -12.30 -0.64
C ALA A 108 8.16 -13.79 -0.90
N THR A 109 7.02 -14.10 -1.52
CA THR A 109 6.63 -15.48 -1.82
C THR A 109 5.96 -15.56 -3.18
N ARG A 110 6.41 -16.52 -4.00
CA ARG A 110 5.74 -16.83 -5.27
C ARG A 110 4.36 -17.40 -5.00
N THR A 111 3.35 -16.78 -5.56
CA THR A 111 1.96 -17.23 -5.43
C THR A 111 1.17 -16.93 -6.70
N VAL A 112 -0.09 -17.31 -6.71
CA VAL A 112 -1.04 -16.95 -7.77
C VAL A 112 -1.84 -15.76 -7.27
N ALA A 113 -2.02 -14.74 -8.12
CA ALA A 113 -2.99 -13.68 -7.86
C ALA A 113 -4.34 -14.33 -7.56
N TYR A 114 -5.01 -13.90 -6.48
CA TYR A 114 -6.14 -14.62 -5.92
C TYR A 114 -7.21 -14.87 -6.99
N PRO A 115 -7.58 -16.13 -7.26
CA PRO A 115 -8.56 -16.43 -8.29
C PRO A 115 -9.88 -15.73 -7.99
N ARG A 116 -10.43 -15.00 -8.96
CA ARG A 116 -11.71 -14.29 -8.83
C ARG A 116 -12.84 -15.23 -8.42
N SER A 117 -12.77 -16.49 -8.85
CA SER A 117 -13.79 -17.53 -8.64
C SER A 117 -13.86 -18.09 -7.21
N ASN A 118 -12.86 -17.86 -6.36
CA ASN A 118 -12.78 -18.45 -5.02
C ASN A 118 -12.47 -17.45 -3.91
N SER A 119 -12.58 -16.15 -4.18
CA SER A 119 -12.09 -15.11 -3.27
C SER A 119 -12.95 -13.83 -3.31
N ASN A 120 -12.86 -13.00 -2.26
CA ASN A 120 -13.50 -11.67 -2.22
C ASN A 120 -12.81 -10.64 -3.16
N TRP A 121 -11.93 -11.08 -4.07
CA TRP A 121 -11.08 -10.24 -4.92
C TRP A 121 -11.74 -10.03 -6.29
N TRP A 122 -13.06 -9.82 -6.29
CA TRP A 122 -13.85 -9.52 -7.48
C TRP A 122 -13.46 -8.19 -8.16
N TRP A 123 -12.67 -7.37 -7.46
CA TRP A 123 -12.09 -6.16 -8.00
C TRP A 123 -10.86 -6.42 -8.87
N LEU A 124 -10.20 -7.59 -8.81
CA LEU A 124 -9.04 -7.84 -9.65
C LEU A 124 -9.49 -7.93 -11.14
N PRO A 125 -8.83 -7.19 -12.06
CA PRO A 125 -9.17 -7.25 -13.48
C PRO A 125 -9.06 -8.69 -14.01
N PRO A 126 -9.99 -9.16 -14.87
CA PRO A 126 -9.97 -10.52 -15.39
C PRO A 126 -8.65 -10.90 -16.09
N GLU A 127 -7.98 -9.94 -16.71
CA GLU A 127 -6.69 -10.13 -17.35
C GLU A 127 -5.53 -10.35 -16.38
N GLU A 128 -5.68 -10.00 -15.10
CA GLU A 128 -4.70 -10.21 -14.04
C GLU A 128 -5.02 -11.46 -13.18
N ASP A 129 -6.22 -12.01 -13.34
CA ASP A 129 -6.69 -13.17 -12.59
C ASP A 129 -5.84 -14.42 -12.88
N GLY A 130 -5.48 -15.16 -11.84
CA GLY A 130 -4.72 -16.40 -11.97
C GLY A 130 -3.25 -16.25 -12.43
N LYS A 131 -2.71 -15.03 -12.55
CA LYS A 131 -1.29 -14.81 -12.89
C LYS A 131 -0.37 -15.14 -11.73
N ILE A 132 0.85 -15.62 -12.05
CA ILE A 132 1.92 -15.75 -11.06
C ILE A 132 2.40 -14.37 -10.64
N VAL A 133 2.53 -14.16 -9.34
CA VAL A 133 3.03 -12.93 -8.73
C VAL A 133 3.97 -13.24 -7.57
N ILE A 134 4.79 -12.27 -7.21
CA ILE A 134 5.58 -12.33 -5.97
C ILE A 134 4.85 -11.47 -4.94
N ARG A 135 4.18 -12.12 -3.98
CA ARG A 135 3.51 -11.41 -2.90
C ARG A 135 4.50 -11.09 -1.80
N VAL A 136 4.59 -9.81 -1.46
CA VAL A 136 5.36 -9.29 -0.33
C VAL A 136 4.40 -9.09 0.84
N LYS A 137 4.63 -9.80 1.94
CA LYS A 137 3.87 -9.62 3.21
C LYS A 137 4.74 -8.89 4.22
N LEU A 138 4.18 -7.86 4.85
CA LEU A 138 4.79 -7.15 5.96
C LEU A 138 4.33 -7.77 7.29
N THR A 139 5.29 -8.20 8.11
CA THR A 139 5.05 -8.68 9.47
C THR A 139 5.82 -7.78 10.43
N GLY A 140 5.22 -7.35 11.53
CA GLY A 140 5.91 -6.48 12.47
C GLY A 140 5.13 -6.23 13.74
N PRO A 141 5.48 -5.18 14.51
CA PRO A 141 4.78 -4.87 15.76
C PRO A 141 3.28 -4.66 15.54
N GLU A 142 2.48 -5.30 16.38
CA GLU A 142 1.02 -5.18 16.41
C GLU A 142 0.52 -5.22 17.86
N ALA A 143 -0.73 -4.82 18.08
CA ALA A 143 -1.38 -4.78 19.39
C ALA A 143 -2.55 -5.76 19.54
N LYS A 144 -2.67 -6.75 18.64
CA LYS A 144 -3.82 -7.66 18.55
C LYS A 144 -4.16 -8.38 19.86
N THR A 145 -3.15 -8.77 20.63
CA THR A 145 -3.32 -9.45 21.92
C THR A 145 -3.78 -8.53 23.06
N GLN A 146 -3.83 -7.21 22.83
CA GLN A 146 -4.17 -6.20 23.83
C GLN A 146 -5.27 -5.24 23.38
N TRP A 147 -5.99 -5.53 22.29
CA TRP A 147 -7.08 -4.67 21.80
C TRP A 147 -8.13 -4.37 22.88
N GLU A 148 -8.55 -5.40 23.61
CA GLU A 148 -9.56 -5.30 24.68
C GLU A 148 -9.00 -4.73 26.00
N ASN A 149 -7.68 -4.52 26.11
CA ASN A 149 -7.08 -3.91 27.28
C ASN A 149 -7.01 -2.39 27.11
N ASP A 150 -7.79 -1.66 27.91
CA ASP A 150 -7.80 -0.19 27.91
C ASP A 150 -6.47 0.44 28.34
N ASN A 151 -5.65 -0.32 29.07
CA ASN A 151 -4.33 0.10 29.54
C ASN A 151 -3.27 -0.86 28.98
N PRO A 152 -3.00 -0.84 27.66
CA PRO A 152 -2.08 -1.76 27.04
C PRO A 152 -0.65 -1.47 27.52
N ARG A 153 0.24 -2.45 27.32
CA ARG A 153 1.66 -2.24 27.60
C ARG A 153 2.36 -1.73 26.33
N PRO A 154 3.46 -0.99 26.46
CA PRO A 154 4.25 -0.60 25.30
C PRO A 154 4.61 -1.81 24.43
N ILE A 155 4.48 -1.64 23.12
CA ILE A 155 4.97 -2.59 22.13
C ILE A 155 6.20 -1.99 21.45
N ARG A 156 6.89 -2.78 20.62
CA ARG A 156 8.04 -2.27 19.87
C ARG A 156 7.61 -1.12 18.96
N VAL A 157 8.34 0.00 19.02
CA VAL A 157 8.22 1.14 18.11
C VAL A 157 9.41 1.08 17.13
N PRO A 158 9.19 0.75 15.85
CA PRO A 158 10.26 0.72 14.86
C PRO A 158 10.90 2.10 14.66
N LYS A 159 12.23 2.15 14.55
CA LYS A 159 12.95 3.39 14.20
C LYS A 159 12.93 3.62 12.70
N LEU A 160 12.00 4.43 12.21
CA LEU A 160 11.82 4.74 10.79
C LEU A 160 12.44 6.11 10.44
N PRO A 161 12.88 6.34 9.18
CA PRO A 161 12.69 5.49 8.00
C PRO A 161 13.64 4.27 7.92
N GLN A 162 13.18 3.18 7.30
CA GLN A 162 13.99 1.98 7.02
C GLN A 162 13.88 1.56 5.55
N THR A 163 15.02 1.22 4.96
CA THR A 163 15.09 0.74 3.56
C THR A 163 15.00 -0.77 3.54
N PHE A 164 14.10 -1.30 2.70
CA PHE A 164 13.97 -2.74 2.44
C PHE A 164 14.38 -3.00 0.99
N GLU A 165 15.23 -4.00 0.76
CA GLU A 165 15.62 -4.44 -0.59
C GLU A 165 15.39 -5.95 -0.72
N LEU A 166 14.35 -6.33 -1.45
CA LEU A 166 14.01 -7.71 -1.78
C LEU A 166 14.80 -8.12 -3.01
N VAL A 167 15.56 -9.20 -2.93
CA VAL A 167 16.39 -9.70 -4.03
C VAL A 167 15.94 -11.10 -4.41
N GLY A 168 15.53 -11.27 -5.67
CA GLY A 168 15.23 -12.56 -6.27
C GLY A 168 16.51 -13.16 -6.83
N ARG A 169 16.91 -14.31 -6.29
CA ARG A 169 18.14 -15.02 -6.64
C ARG A 169 17.85 -16.29 -7.42
N ASP A 170 18.70 -16.64 -8.38
CA ASP A 170 18.64 -17.96 -9.01
C ASP A 170 19.17 -19.05 -8.05
N SER A 171 19.12 -20.31 -8.49
CA SER A 171 19.61 -21.47 -7.73
C SER A 171 21.13 -21.46 -7.47
N LEU A 172 21.88 -20.61 -8.19
CA LEU A 172 23.32 -20.42 -8.02
C LEU A 172 23.62 -19.22 -7.08
N GLY A 173 22.59 -18.53 -6.59
CA GLY A 173 22.70 -17.36 -5.72
C GLY A 173 22.91 -16.03 -6.43
N ASN A 174 22.89 -16.00 -7.77
CA ASN A 174 23.08 -14.77 -8.54
C ASN A 174 21.88 -13.84 -8.42
N HIS A 175 22.13 -12.53 -8.39
CA HIS A 175 21.06 -11.53 -8.36
C HIS A 175 20.39 -11.46 -9.74
N VAL A 176 19.13 -11.87 -9.82
CA VAL A 176 18.35 -11.82 -11.07
C VAL A 176 17.53 -10.54 -11.11
N ILE A 177 16.86 -10.22 -10.01
CA ILE A 177 15.94 -9.10 -9.92
C ILE A 177 15.90 -8.55 -8.50
N LYS A 178 15.53 -7.29 -8.35
CA LYS A 178 15.37 -6.68 -7.03
C LYS A 178 14.26 -5.65 -6.99
N TYR A 179 13.70 -5.46 -5.81
CA TYR A 179 12.75 -4.41 -5.50
C TYR A 179 13.15 -3.72 -4.20
N GLY A 180 13.09 -2.40 -4.16
CA GLY A 180 13.36 -1.66 -2.94
C GLY A 180 12.36 -0.56 -2.66
N PHE A 181 12.08 -0.36 -1.37
CA PHE A 181 11.16 0.65 -0.86
C PHE A 181 11.64 1.15 0.51
N VAL A 182 11.10 2.28 0.97
CA VAL A 182 11.44 2.84 2.29
C VAL A 182 10.18 3.04 3.10
N LEU A 183 10.03 2.27 4.18
CA LEU A 183 8.97 2.52 5.16
C LEU A 183 9.34 3.76 5.98
N GLN A 184 8.47 4.75 5.97
CA GLN A 184 8.58 6.00 6.71
C GLN A 184 7.68 6.00 7.95
N LYS A 185 6.54 5.30 7.91
CA LYS A 185 5.58 5.21 9.02
C LYS A 185 5.11 3.76 9.21
N TRP A 186 4.94 3.37 10.47
CA TRP A 186 4.34 2.09 10.84
C TRP A 186 3.07 2.32 11.65
N PHE A 187 2.03 1.58 11.32
CA PHE A 187 0.69 1.73 11.88
C PHE A 187 0.27 0.49 12.66
N VAL A 188 -0.49 0.73 13.73
CA VAL A 188 -1.07 -0.28 14.61
C VAL A 188 -2.53 0.10 14.85
N ASN A 189 -3.46 -0.83 14.71
CA ASN A 189 -4.89 -0.58 14.96
C ASN A 189 -5.38 -1.25 16.24
N ARG A 190 -6.54 -0.81 16.72
CA ARG A 190 -7.27 -1.41 17.85
C ARG A 190 -8.40 -2.36 17.40
N GLY A 191 -8.29 -2.94 16.21
CA GLY A 191 -9.30 -3.84 15.65
C GLY A 191 -10.69 -3.19 15.58
N ASN A 192 -11.71 -3.92 16.08
CA ASN A 192 -13.11 -3.46 16.10
C ASN A 192 -13.53 -2.87 17.46
N ILE A 193 -12.59 -2.35 18.24
CA ILE A 193 -12.89 -1.75 19.55
C ILE A 193 -13.29 -0.29 19.37
N TYR A 194 -14.52 0.02 19.77
CA TYR A 194 -15.09 1.35 19.71
C TYR A 194 -14.93 2.03 21.06
N ASP A 195 -14.35 3.23 21.04
CA ASP A 195 -14.18 4.04 22.24
C ASP A 195 -14.13 5.53 21.85
N PHE A 196 -14.26 6.41 22.83
CA PHE A 196 -14.15 7.86 22.63
C PHE A 196 -12.71 8.26 22.27
N SER A 197 -12.56 9.29 21.42
CA SER A 197 -11.24 9.71 20.92
C SER A 197 -10.18 9.98 22.00
N PRO A 198 -10.48 10.58 23.17
CA PRO A 198 -9.48 10.74 24.24
C PRO A 198 -8.96 9.40 24.78
N ASN A 199 -9.82 8.40 24.90
CA ASN A 199 -9.43 7.06 25.34
C ASN A 199 -8.62 6.34 24.28
N GLN A 200 -9.00 6.48 23.00
CA GLN A 200 -8.21 5.97 21.88
C GLN A 200 -6.82 6.61 21.81
N MET A 201 -6.73 7.92 22.07
CA MET A 201 -5.46 8.63 22.17
C MET A 201 -4.61 8.10 23.33
N SER A 202 -5.20 7.91 24.51
CA SER A 202 -4.52 7.31 25.66
C SER A 202 -4.02 5.89 25.33
N TRP A 203 -4.85 5.07 24.68
CA TRP A 203 -4.49 3.72 24.27
C TRP A 203 -3.29 3.69 23.31
N CYS A 204 -3.29 4.54 22.28
CA CYS A 204 -2.14 4.69 21.38
C CYS A 204 -0.87 5.11 22.13
N ASN A 205 -0.98 6.11 23.01
CA ASN A 205 0.15 6.62 23.79
C ASN A 205 0.73 5.53 24.73
N SER A 206 -0.12 4.70 25.35
CA SER A 206 0.31 3.58 26.18
C SER A 206 1.09 2.50 25.40
N LEU A 207 0.85 2.35 24.09
CA LEU A 207 1.64 1.48 23.22
C LEU A 207 3.03 2.06 22.86
N GLY A 208 3.26 3.35 23.11
CA GLY A 208 4.42 4.09 22.61
C GLY A 208 4.22 4.72 21.23
N TYR A 209 2.98 4.73 20.73
CA TYR A 209 2.58 5.31 19.45
C TYR A 209 1.78 6.60 19.72
N ARG A 210 1.45 7.36 18.68
CA ARG A 210 0.47 8.45 18.78
C ARG A 210 -0.79 8.09 18.00
N LEU A 211 -1.91 8.69 18.36
CA LEU A 211 -3.12 8.63 17.53
C LEU A 211 -2.82 9.32 16.18
N SER A 212 -3.28 8.70 15.09
CA SER A 212 -3.06 9.22 13.75
C SER A 212 -3.70 10.60 13.55
N GLN A 213 -3.11 11.38 12.64
CA GLN A 213 -3.67 12.62 12.10
C GLN A 213 -4.33 12.34 10.75
N VAL A 214 -5.16 13.25 10.26
CA VAL A 214 -5.80 13.16 8.93
C VAL A 214 -4.74 12.90 7.84
N LYS A 215 -3.65 13.66 7.84
CA LYS A 215 -2.52 13.51 6.92
C LYS A 215 -1.69 12.23 7.07
N ASP A 216 -1.88 11.46 8.13
CA ASP A 216 -1.25 10.13 8.25
C ASP A 216 -2.06 9.07 7.49
N LEU A 217 -3.36 9.31 7.29
CA LEU A 217 -4.29 8.33 6.76
C LEU A 217 -4.67 8.59 5.30
N THR A 218 -4.85 9.86 4.90
CA THR A 218 -5.42 10.20 3.59
C THR A 218 -4.88 11.51 3.03
N ASN A 219 -4.89 11.63 1.70
CA ASN A 219 -4.66 12.86 0.95
C ASN A 219 -5.94 13.54 0.45
N HIS A 220 -7.10 13.19 1.02
CA HIS A 220 -8.36 13.83 0.69
C HIS A 220 -8.25 15.36 0.79
N ALA A 221 -8.53 16.04 -0.31
CA ALA A 221 -8.49 17.49 -0.35
C ALA A 221 -9.57 18.08 0.53
N CYS A 222 -9.19 19.09 1.29
CA CYS A 222 -10.17 19.90 1.97
C CYS A 222 -10.83 20.90 1.01
N ASN A 223 -12.13 21.08 1.15
CA ASN A 223 -12.91 22.07 0.42
C ASN A 223 -13.28 23.24 1.34
N ARG A 224 -12.47 24.31 1.30
CA ARG A 224 -12.70 25.54 2.08
C ARG A 224 -14.04 26.23 1.79
N LYS A 225 -14.69 25.90 0.67
CA LYS A 225 -15.99 26.47 0.28
C LYS A 225 -17.18 25.65 0.77
N ASN A 226 -16.96 24.42 1.24
CA ASN A 226 -18.02 23.52 1.70
C ASN A 226 -17.80 23.11 3.16
N SER A 227 -18.56 23.71 4.07
CA SER A 227 -18.48 23.48 5.51
C SER A 227 -18.96 22.10 5.97
N PHE A 228 -19.60 21.30 5.12
CA PHE A 228 -20.30 20.09 5.56
C PHE A 228 -19.43 18.82 5.57
N VAL A 229 -18.35 18.79 4.78
CA VAL A 229 -17.52 17.59 4.55
C VAL A 229 -16.17 17.71 5.25
N PHE A 230 -15.25 18.49 4.67
CA PHE A 230 -13.91 18.72 5.20
C PHE A 230 -13.44 20.14 4.81
N ASN A 231 -13.60 21.11 5.70
CA ASN A 231 -13.35 22.54 5.40
C ASN A 231 -11.95 23.03 5.83
N CYS A 232 -11.06 22.10 6.23
CA CYS A 232 -9.75 22.38 6.79
C CYS A 232 -9.73 23.45 7.89
N SER A 233 -10.68 23.34 8.83
CA SER A 233 -10.68 24.17 10.05
C SER A 233 -9.35 24.04 10.80
N ASP A 234 -8.84 25.17 11.26
CA ASP A 234 -7.56 25.32 11.97
C ASP A 234 -6.34 24.70 11.28
N GLY A 235 -6.37 24.65 9.94
CA GLY A 235 -5.23 24.17 9.14
C GLY A 235 -5.08 22.65 9.12
N VAL A 236 -6.06 21.90 9.63
CA VAL A 236 -6.14 20.44 9.47
C VAL A 236 -6.37 20.13 8.00
N ASP A 237 -5.44 19.45 7.34
CA ASP A 237 -5.48 19.13 5.92
C ASP A 237 -5.09 17.67 5.69
N GLY A 238 -5.47 17.13 4.54
CA GLY A 238 -4.97 15.85 4.06
C GLY A 238 -3.47 15.90 3.76
N ALA A 239 -2.88 14.72 3.60
CA ALA A 239 -1.53 14.57 3.09
C ALA A 239 -1.39 15.20 1.69
N LYS A 240 -0.14 15.44 1.29
CA LYS A 240 0.18 15.96 -0.05
C LYS A 240 0.81 14.87 -0.92
N PRO A 241 0.62 14.93 -2.25
CA PRO A 241 -0.25 15.88 -2.97
C PRO A 241 -1.73 15.61 -2.69
N ALA A 242 -2.51 16.69 -2.56
CA ALA A 242 -3.95 16.58 -2.27
C ALA A 242 -4.69 15.97 -3.45
N SER A 243 -5.77 15.24 -3.19
CA SER A 243 -6.67 14.77 -4.23
C SER A 243 -7.31 15.94 -4.99
N SER A 244 -7.78 15.67 -6.20
CA SER A 244 -8.39 16.68 -7.08
C SER A 244 -9.91 16.78 -6.92
N ASN A 245 -10.50 16.01 -6.00
CA ASN A 245 -11.94 15.90 -5.80
C ASN A 245 -12.32 15.82 -4.32
N ASP A 246 -13.61 15.94 -4.04
CA ASP A 246 -14.19 16.00 -2.70
C ASP A 246 -14.71 14.62 -2.21
N ASN A 247 -14.39 13.50 -2.88
CA ASN A 247 -14.91 12.18 -2.54
C ASN A 247 -13.99 11.36 -1.62
N GLY A 248 -12.71 11.72 -1.52
CA GLY A 248 -11.74 10.95 -0.74
C GLY A 248 -10.32 11.07 -1.26
N TYR A 249 -9.52 10.03 -1.04
CA TYR A 249 -8.15 9.98 -1.53
C TYR A 249 -8.07 9.87 -3.06
N GLN A 250 -6.92 10.21 -3.61
CA GLN A 250 -6.47 9.68 -4.90
C GLN A 250 -5.15 8.94 -4.68
N ARG A 251 -5.00 7.76 -5.29
CA ARG A 251 -3.83 6.88 -5.09
C ARG A 251 -2.54 7.64 -5.32
N GLN A 252 -1.73 7.72 -4.28
CA GLN A 252 -0.47 8.46 -4.27
C GLN A 252 0.53 7.75 -3.36
N ILE A 253 1.82 7.90 -3.65
CA ILE A 253 2.90 7.39 -2.82
C ILE A 253 3.33 8.49 -1.85
N GLY A 254 3.49 8.17 -0.56
CA GLY A 254 3.88 9.11 0.47
C GLY A 254 2.74 9.95 1.05
N ALA A 255 1.48 9.62 0.74
CA ALA A 255 0.33 10.48 1.00
C ALA A 255 -0.72 9.86 1.95
N GLY A 256 -0.29 8.96 2.83
CA GLY A 256 -1.12 8.39 3.89
C GLY A 256 -1.43 6.91 3.71
N LEU A 257 -1.80 6.25 4.81
CA LEU A 257 -2.03 4.81 4.86
C LEU A 257 -3.13 4.34 3.88
N PHE A 258 -4.32 4.92 3.93
CA PHE A 258 -5.43 4.51 3.07
C PHE A 258 -5.20 4.95 1.61
N THR A 259 -4.49 6.06 1.40
CA THR A 259 -4.10 6.50 0.06
C THR A 259 -3.14 5.52 -0.64
N GLU A 260 -2.21 4.93 0.11
CA GLU A 260 -1.31 3.92 -0.44
C GLU A 260 -1.99 2.55 -0.55
N TRP A 261 -2.67 2.10 0.52
CA TRP A 261 -3.12 0.71 0.61
C TRP A 261 -4.55 0.48 0.12
N GLY A 262 -5.39 1.52 0.05
CA GLY A 262 -6.77 1.41 -0.39
C GLY A 262 -7.72 0.99 0.72
N GLU A 263 -8.75 0.23 0.34
CA GLU A 263 -9.71 -0.33 1.28
C GLU A 263 -9.03 -1.36 2.20
N ILE A 264 -8.63 -0.90 3.38
CA ILE A 264 -7.63 -1.60 4.17
C ILE A 264 -8.15 -2.87 4.86
N ASP A 265 -9.47 -3.05 4.97
CA ASP A 265 -10.07 -4.26 5.57
C ASP A 265 -10.04 -5.48 4.64
N PHE A 266 -9.75 -5.31 3.34
CA PHE A 266 -9.46 -6.44 2.44
C PHE A 266 -8.17 -7.17 2.84
N TYR A 267 -7.28 -6.52 3.58
CA TYR A 267 -6.12 -7.14 4.21
C TYR A 267 -6.50 -7.84 5.52
N ARG A 268 -7.16 -8.99 5.43
CA ARG A 268 -7.71 -9.74 6.58
C ARG A 268 -6.71 -9.99 7.71
N ASP A 269 -5.45 -10.24 7.36
CA ASP A 269 -4.38 -10.49 8.32
C ASP A 269 -4.01 -9.24 9.13
N GLY A 270 -4.29 -8.03 8.63
CA GLY A 270 -3.92 -6.77 9.27
C GLY A 270 -4.89 -6.31 10.36
N GLY A 271 -6.05 -6.93 10.50
CA GLY A 271 -6.97 -6.67 11.60
C GLY A 271 -7.79 -5.38 11.50
N PHE A 272 -7.52 -4.54 10.50
CA PHE A 272 -8.35 -3.37 10.17
C PHE A 272 -9.77 -3.80 9.81
N LYS A 273 -10.72 -2.91 10.05
CA LYS A 273 -12.15 -3.06 9.81
C LYS A 273 -12.68 -1.95 8.92
N TYR A 274 -13.72 -2.28 8.16
CA TYR A 274 -14.51 -1.34 7.37
C TYR A 274 -15.25 -0.37 8.30
N ASN A 275 -14.61 0.72 8.69
CA ASN A 275 -15.12 1.69 9.66
C ASN A 275 -14.45 3.06 9.47
N PRO A 276 -15.08 4.15 9.94
CA PRO A 276 -14.37 5.41 10.16
C PRO A 276 -13.45 5.30 11.39
N TYR A 277 -12.24 5.85 11.26
CA TYR A 277 -11.24 5.90 12.33
C TYR A 277 -11.08 7.32 12.84
N THR A 278 -11.04 7.49 14.16
CA THR A 278 -10.78 8.79 14.78
C THR A 278 -9.33 9.22 14.58
N THR A 279 -9.14 10.53 14.50
CA THR A 279 -7.84 11.18 14.45
C THR A 279 -7.61 12.00 15.71
N SER A 280 -6.39 12.49 15.91
CA SER A 280 -6.03 13.35 17.03
C SER A 280 -6.47 14.81 16.89
N GLU A 281 -6.95 15.20 15.71
CA GLU A 281 -7.29 16.58 15.38
C GLU A 281 -8.76 16.88 15.68
N ILE A 282 -9.01 18.09 16.19
CA ILE A 282 -10.34 18.55 16.62
C ILE A 282 -10.86 19.58 15.61
N TYR A 283 -12.13 19.45 15.28
CA TYR A 283 -12.88 20.39 14.48
C TYR A 283 -13.34 21.56 15.35
N HIS A 284 -12.90 22.77 15.00
CA HIS A 284 -13.32 24.00 15.65
C HIS A 284 -14.27 24.77 14.73
N SER A 285 -15.49 24.97 15.19
CA SER A 285 -16.51 25.76 14.52
C SER A 285 -17.52 26.24 15.55
N PRO A 286 -17.15 27.29 16.32
CA PRO A 286 -17.95 27.79 17.44
C PRO A 286 -19.42 28.03 17.04
N GLY A 287 -20.33 27.60 17.91
CA GLY A 287 -21.78 27.75 17.69
C GLY A 287 -22.42 26.68 16.80
N THR A 288 -21.68 25.65 16.39
CA THR A 288 -22.23 24.49 15.68
C THR A 288 -22.29 23.25 16.58
N ALA A 289 -23.22 22.33 16.32
CA ALA A 289 -23.34 21.05 17.04
C ALA A 289 -22.18 20.06 16.77
N ARG A 290 -21.17 20.48 16.01
CA ARG A 290 -19.98 19.70 15.68
C ARG A 290 -18.73 20.26 16.34
N ASP A 291 -18.82 21.42 16.99
CA ASP A 291 -17.66 22.07 17.63
C ASP A 291 -17.06 21.14 18.70
N GLY A 292 -15.74 20.98 18.67
CA GLY A 292 -15.02 20.06 19.56
C GLY A 292 -15.04 18.60 19.12
N ALA A 293 -15.67 18.25 17.98
CA ALA A 293 -15.65 16.89 17.46
C ALA A 293 -14.28 16.53 16.87
N TYR A 294 -13.83 15.30 17.06
CA TYR A 294 -12.64 14.81 16.37
C TYR A 294 -12.94 14.50 14.90
N TYR A 295 -11.99 14.76 14.01
CA TYR A 295 -12.10 14.31 12.62
C TYR A 295 -12.04 12.79 12.55
N ILE A 296 -12.82 12.23 11.63
CA ILE A 296 -12.80 10.81 11.30
C ILE A 296 -12.41 10.61 9.84
N VAL A 297 -11.71 9.50 9.55
CA VAL A 297 -11.33 9.09 8.20
C VAL A 297 -11.86 7.70 7.91
N TYR A 298 -12.63 7.55 6.84
CA TYR A 298 -13.15 6.24 6.44
C TYR A 298 -12.06 5.37 5.79
N SER A 299 -12.00 4.08 6.14
CA SER A 299 -10.96 3.15 5.68
C SER A 299 -11.04 2.68 4.23
N ASP A 300 -12.15 2.97 3.56
CA ASP A 300 -12.47 2.57 2.20
C ASP A 300 -12.04 3.63 1.17
N PHE A 301 -12.66 4.81 1.24
CA PHE A 301 -12.46 5.95 0.35
C PHE A 301 -11.42 6.95 0.88
N GLY A 302 -11.02 6.84 2.15
CA GLY A 302 -10.21 7.86 2.83
C GLY A 302 -10.90 9.22 2.93
N SER A 303 -12.24 9.27 2.87
CA SER A 303 -12.98 10.50 3.04
C SER A 303 -12.89 11.00 4.48
N VAL A 304 -12.77 12.31 4.63
CA VAL A 304 -12.64 12.99 5.92
C VAL A 304 -13.99 13.58 6.29
N HIS A 305 -14.46 13.30 7.49
CA HIS A 305 -15.74 13.80 7.98
C HIS A 305 -15.62 14.33 9.41
N VAL A 306 -16.58 15.17 9.78
CA VAL A 306 -16.79 15.63 11.16
C VAL A 306 -18.14 15.09 11.64
N PRO A 307 -18.16 14.26 12.71
CA PRO A 307 -19.41 13.72 13.26
C PRO A 307 -20.39 14.82 13.69
N PHE A 308 -21.70 14.55 13.56
CA PHE A 308 -22.76 15.52 13.88
C PHE A 308 -22.99 15.77 15.39
N ASN A 309 -22.50 14.89 16.28
CA ASN A 309 -22.76 14.94 17.72
C ASN A 309 -21.47 15.21 18.52
N ASN A 310 -21.00 16.46 18.61
CA ASN A 310 -19.89 16.94 19.49
C ASN A 310 -18.72 15.94 19.77
N GLY A 311 -18.36 15.06 18.83
CA GLY A 311 -17.30 14.05 19.03
C GLY A 311 -17.63 12.90 20.00
N ASN A 312 -18.88 12.70 20.42
CA ASN A 312 -19.30 11.65 21.36
C ASN A 312 -19.60 10.29 20.71
N ASN A 313 -19.19 10.07 19.46
CA ASN A 313 -19.35 8.77 18.85
C ASN A 313 -18.11 7.93 19.14
N ALA A 314 -18.31 6.77 19.76
CA ALA A 314 -17.26 5.77 19.88
C ALA A 314 -16.84 5.33 18.47
N THR A 315 -15.53 5.25 18.22
CA THR A 315 -14.95 4.90 16.91
C THR A 315 -13.67 4.11 17.10
N PRO A 316 -13.29 3.23 16.15
CA PRO A 316 -11.97 2.59 16.14
C PRO A 316 -10.82 3.58 16.01
N ALA A 317 -9.61 3.11 16.34
CA ALA A 317 -8.38 3.90 16.28
C ALA A 317 -7.29 3.24 15.44
N VAL A 318 -6.55 4.09 14.73
CA VAL A 318 -5.25 3.75 14.14
C VAL A 318 -4.18 4.62 14.80
N CYS A 319 -3.19 3.97 15.38
CA CYS A 319 -2.00 4.57 15.93
C CYS A 319 -0.87 4.53 14.89
N VAL A 320 0.05 5.50 14.97
CA VAL A 320 1.22 5.61 14.08
C VAL A 320 2.46 5.89 14.90
N THR A 321 3.61 5.44 14.41
CA THR A 321 4.92 5.79 15.00
C THR A 321 5.03 7.31 15.22
N PRO A 322 5.59 7.76 16.36
CA PRO A 322 5.64 9.18 16.76
C PRO A 322 6.11 10.13 15.66
#